data_AF-A0A3D3XBZ4-F1
#
_entry.id   AF-A0A3D3XBZ4-F1
#
_cell.length_a   1.000
_cell.length_b   1.000
_cell.length_c   1.000
_cell.angle_alpha   90.00
_cell.angle_beta   90.00
_cell.angle_gamma   90.00
#
_symmetry.space_group_name_H-M   'P 1'
#
loop_
_entity.id
_entity.type
_entity.pdbx_description
1 polymer ?
#
loop_
_entity_poly.entity_id
_entity_poly.type
_entity_poly.pdbx_seq_one_letter_code
_entity_poly.pdbx_strand_id
1 'polypeptide(L)' 'EEIQLARSTDDEKKMQISDLDLFHRYHEAEQEPALGKLREAVLKNENTFEALMDCARVCSLGQVTRELYGLGGQYRRNM' A
#
# COMPACT_ATOMS: atom_id res chain seq x y z
N GLU A 1 -29.16 26.13 12.40
CA GLU A 1 -28.56 25.77 11.10
C GLU A 1 -28.10 24.32 11.16
N GLU A 2 -28.46 23.50 10.16
CA GLU A 2 -27.84 22.19 10.00
C GLU A 2 -26.45 22.37 9.40
N ILE A 3 -25.43 21.86 10.08
CA ILE A 3 -24.06 21.83 9.54
C ILE A 3 -24.04 20.78 8.42
N GLN A 4 -23.81 21.20 7.19
CA GLN A 4 -23.58 20.28 6.09
C GLN A 4 -22.28 19.52 6.33
N LEU A 5 -22.39 18.20 6.48
CA LEU A 5 -21.25 17.31 6.65
C LEU A 5 -20.76 16.85 5.28
N ALA A 6 -19.54 17.24 4.91
CA ALA A 6 -18.87 16.68 3.75
C ALA A 6 -18.52 15.20 4.03
N ARG A 7 -19.11 14.30 3.23
CA ARG A 7 -18.87 12.85 3.27
C ARG A 7 -18.69 12.34 1.85
N SER A 8 -17.95 11.24 1.69
CA SER A 8 -17.87 10.57 0.40
C SER A 8 -19.21 9.97 0.03
N THR A 9 -19.55 10.10 -1.24
CA THR A 9 -20.66 9.44 -1.90
C THR A 9 -20.36 7.96 -2.09
N ASP A 10 -21.40 7.16 -2.33
CA ASP A 10 -21.20 5.74 -2.59
C ASP A 10 -20.54 5.48 -3.95
N ASP A 11 -20.73 6.37 -4.92
CA ASP A 11 -20.10 6.26 -6.24
C ASP A 11 -18.60 6.52 -6.17
N GLU A 12 -18.15 7.49 -5.35
CA GLU A 12 -16.72 7.70 -5.08
C GLU A 12 -16.08 6.46 -4.44
N LYS A 13 -16.78 5.79 -3.51
CA LYS A 13 -16.26 4.55 -2.89
C LYS A 13 -16.13 3.42 -3.91
N LYS A 14 -17.14 3.22 -4.77
CA LYS A 14 -17.11 2.20 -5.82
C LYS A 14 -16.00 2.48 -6.83
N MET A 15 -15.80 3.75 -7.20
CA MET A 15 -14.72 4.18 -8.08
C MET A 15 -13.36 3.80 -7.50
N GLN A 16 -13.11 4.08 -6.22
CA GLN A 16 -11.84 3.72 -5.58
C GLN A 16 -11.56 2.20 -5.55
N ILE A 17 -12.60 1.38 -5.39
CA ILE A 17 -12.46 -0.08 -5.46
C ILE A 17 -12.12 -0.52 -6.89
N SER A 18 -12.83 0.01 -7.89
CA SER A 18 -12.59 -0.30 -9.30
C SER A 18 -11.18 0.13 -9.74
N ASP A 19 -10.74 1.32 -9.35
CA ASP A 19 -9.41 1.85 -9.69
C ASP A 19 -8.31 1.01 -9.04
N LEU A 20 -8.52 0.56 -7.80
CA LEU A 20 -7.60 -0.36 -7.12
C LEU A 20 -7.49 -1.70 -7.86
N ASP A 21 -8.62 -2.30 -8.25
CA ASP A 21 -8.65 -3.57 -8.98
C ASP A 21 -8.00 -3.46 -10.37
N LEU A 22 -8.14 -2.30 -11.03
CA LEU A 22 -7.49 -2.01 -12.31
C LEU A 22 -5.99 -1.84 -12.13
N PHE A 23 -5.57 -1.10 -11.10
CA PHE A 23 -4.16 -0.89 -10.77
C PHE A 23 -3.45 -2.23 -10.48
N HIS A 24 -4.08 -3.11 -9.70
CA HIS A 24 -3.56 -4.45 -9.42
C HIS A 24 -3.39 -5.29 -10.68
N ARG A 25 -4.37 -5.26 -11.59
CA ARG A 25 -4.29 -5.98 -12.87
C ARG A 25 -3.22 -5.40 -13.79
N TYR A 26 -3.11 -4.07 -13.84
CA TYR A 26 -2.14 -3.40 -14.70
C TYR A 26 -0.69 -3.72 -14.31
N HIS A 27 -0.40 -3.82 -13.01
CA HIS A 27 0.94 -4.09 -12.49
C HIS A 27 1.16 -5.54 -12.03
N GLU A 28 0.32 -6.49 -12.48
CA GLU A 28 0.34 -7.87 -11.99
C GLU A 28 1.73 -8.53 -12.09
N ALA A 29 2.46 -8.27 -13.17
CA ALA A 29 3.79 -8.82 -13.41
C ALA A 29 4.92 -8.12 -12.62
N GLU A 30 4.71 -6.87 -12.20
CA GLU A 30 5.75 -6.02 -11.59
C GLU A 30 5.67 -5.98 -10.07
N GLN A 31 4.48 -6.18 -9.51
CA GLN A 31 4.22 -6.05 -8.07
C GLN A 31 5.08 -6.99 -7.21
N GLU A 32 5.17 -8.28 -7.55
CA GLU A 32 5.92 -9.26 -6.76
C GLU A 32 7.44 -9.03 -6.80
N PRO A 33 8.05 -8.77 -7.97
CA PRO A 33 9.45 -8.34 -8.03
C PRO A 33 9.74 -7.09 -7.19
N ALA A 34 8.86 -6.08 -7.21
CA ALA A 34 9.05 -4.86 -6.43
C ALA A 34 8.96 -5.13 -4.92
N LEU A 35 7.94 -5.88 -4.47
CA LEU A 35 7.81 -6.30 -3.07
C LEU A 35 9.00 -7.16 -2.64
N GLY A 36 9.54 -7.98 -3.53
CA GLY A 36 10.77 -8.76 -3.30
C GLY A 36 11.97 -7.87 -2.95
N LYS A 37 12.20 -6.79 -3.69
CA LYS A 37 13.25 -5.82 -3.40
C LYS A 37 13.03 -5.10 -2.07
N LEU A 38 11.78 -4.75 -1.76
CA LEU A 38 11.43 -4.15 -0.47
C LEU A 38 11.73 -5.10 0.69
N ARG A 39 11.33 -6.37 0.56
CA ARG A 39 11.67 -7.41 1.55
C ARG A 39 13.18 -7.52 1.76
N GLU A 40 13.92 -7.59 0.66
CA GLU A 40 15.38 -7.73 0.69
C GLU A 40 16.05 -6.54 1.38
N ALA A 41 15.65 -5.31 1.04
CA ALA A 41 16.18 -4.10 1.65
C ALA A 41 15.93 -4.07 3.17
N VAL A 42 14.72 -4.47 3.62
CA VAL A 42 14.40 -4.55 5.06
C VAL A 42 15.25 -5.62 5.75
N LEU A 43 15.33 -6.83 5.18
CA LEU A 43 16.07 -7.96 5.78
C LEU A 43 17.57 -7.71 5.86
N LYS A 44 18.12 -6.94 4.91
CA LYS A 44 19.53 -6.55 4.88
C LYS A 44 19.85 -5.26 5.63
N ASN A 45 18.83 -4.63 6.24
CA ASN A 45 18.96 -3.34 6.92
C ASN A 45 19.53 -2.24 6.00
N GLU A 46 19.14 -2.28 4.72
CA GLU A 46 19.44 -1.28 3.69
C GLU A 46 18.41 -0.14 3.73
N ASN A 47 18.55 0.83 2.83
CA ASN A 47 17.62 1.95 2.73
C ASN A 47 16.23 1.49 2.24
N THR A 48 15.33 1.24 3.19
CA THR A 48 13.97 0.79 2.90
C THR A 48 13.16 1.84 2.13
N PHE A 49 13.41 3.13 2.36
CA PHE A 49 12.67 4.20 1.67
C PHE A 49 12.99 4.24 0.17
N GLU A 50 14.21 3.90 -0.22
CA GLU A 50 14.59 3.80 -1.63
C GLU A 50 13.79 2.70 -2.35
N ALA A 51 13.74 1.49 -1.76
CA ALA A 51 12.92 0.39 -2.30
C ALA A 51 11.41 0.71 -2.27
N LEU A 52 10.96 1.52 -1.30
CA LEU A 52 9.58 2.00 -1.22
C LEU A 52 9.21 2.89 -2.41
N MET A 53 10.11 3.75 -2.88
CA MET A 53 9.86 4.64 -4.03
C MET A 53 9.61 3.86 -5.32
N ASP A 54 10.26 2.71 -5.48
CA ASP A 54 10.00 1.80 -6.59
C ASP A 54 8.68 1.04 -6.41
N CYS A 55 8.42 0.52 -5.20
CA CYS A 55 7.15 -0.16 -4.90
C CYS A 55 5.94 0.74 -5.11
N ALA A 56 6.00 2.02 -4.74
CA ALA A 56 4.87 2.95 -4.88
C ALA A 56 4.41 3.16 -6.33
N ARG A 57 5.22 2.78 -7.31
CA ARG A 57 4.87 2.85 -8.73
C ARG A 57 3.97 1.70 -9.19
N VAL A 58 4.05 0.54 -8.53
CA VAL A 58 3.46 -0.72 -9.02
C VAL A 58 2.68 -1.51 -7.96
N CYS A 59 2.77 -1.10 -6.68
CA CYS A 59 2.11 -1.73 -5.55
C CYS A 59 1.21 -0.70 -4.84
N SER A 60 0.02 -1.12 -4.46
CA SER A 60 -0.88 -0.30 -3.66
C SER A 60 -0.40 -0.16 -2.21
N LEU A 61 -0.87 0.89 -1.53
CA LEU A 61 -0.56 1.14 -0.12
C LEU A 61 -0.80 -0.10 0.77
N GLY A 62 -1.91 -0.81 0.52
CA GLY A 62 -2.26 -2.02 1.27
C GLY A 62 -1.37 -3.23 0.98
N GLN A 63 -0.78 -3.34 -0.21
CA GLN A 63 0.20 -4.38 -0.51
C GLN A 63 1.51 -4.13 0.24
N VAL A 64 2.04 -2.92 0.11
CA VAL A 64 3.28 -2.49 0.79
C VAL A 64 3.15 -2.61 2.32
N THR A 65 2.04 -2.14 2.89
CA THR A 65 1.82 -2.19 4.33
C THR A 65 1.76 -3.62 4.87
N ARG A 66 1.04 -4.51 4.17
CA ARG A 66 0.95 -5.93 4.57
C ARG A 66 2.32 -6.61 4.51
N GLU A 67 3.10 -6.31 3.49
CA GLU A 67 4.45 -6.83 3.34
C GLU A 67 5.34 -6.41 4.53
N LEU A 68 5.37 -5.11 4.84
CA LEU A 68 6.18 -4.58 5.95
C LEU A 68 5.71 -5.10 7.31
N TYR A 69 4.40 -5.29 7.52
CA TYR A 69 3.88 -5.92 8.73
C TYR A 69 4.32 -7.37 8.90
N GLY A 70 4.44 -8.12 7.80
CA GLY A 70 4.95 -9.49 7.82
C GLY A 70 6.42 -9.60 8.23
N LEU A 71 7.22 -8.55 7.97
CA LEU A 71 8.66 -8.53 8.26
C LEU A 71 9.02 -7.87 9.60
N GLY A 72 8.50 -6.65 9.83
CA GLY A 72 8.86 -5.81 10.98
C GLY A 72 7.90 -5.92 12.15
N GLY A 73 6.79 -6.64 11.99
CA GLY A 73 5.69 -6.67 12.93
C GLY A 73 4.81 -5.43 12.86
N GLN A 74 3.72 -5.45 13.60
CA GLN A 74 2.80 -4.32 13.72
C GLN A 74 3.10 -3.52 14.97
N TYR A 75 2.80 -2.22 14.93
CA TYR A 75 2.89 -1.40 16.12
C TYR A 75 2.00 -1.98 17.22
N ARG A 76 2.63 -2.39 18.33
CA ARG A 76 1.94 -2.78 19.55
C ARG A 76 1.80 -1.56 20.44
N ARG A 77 0.56 -1.08 20.61
CA ARG A 77 0.25 -0.02 21.58
C ARG A 77 0.65 -0.52 22.97
N ASN A 78 1.55 0.22 23.62
CA ASN A 78 1.74 0.08 25.05
C ASN A 78 0.60 0.85 25.75
N MET A 79 -0.01 0.22 26.74
CA MET A 79 -0.97 0.86 27.64
C MET A 79 -0.22 1.56 28.76
#